data_AF-A0A3A8I0D4-F1
#
_entry.id   AF-A0A3A8I0D4-F1
#
_cell.length_a   1.000
_cell.length_b   1.000
_cell.length_c   1.000
_cell.angle_alpha   90.00
_cell.angle_beta   90.00
_cell.angle_gamma   90.00
#
_symmetry.space_group_name_H-M   'P 1'
#
loop_
_entity.id
_entity.type
_entity.pdbx_description
1 polymer ?
#
loop_
_entity_poly.entity_id
_entity_poly.type
_entity_poly.pdbx_seq_one_letter_code
_entity_poly.pdbx_strand_id
1 'polypeptide(L)'
;MLASVSAPSVSAAPLGTSGPAQPGASTAPPDAQAPLAVAPVRGAWTLSLPENASAHGGRIDALLASSHRFELALAAVMFGWLLVAVVRFRNARRVSPDGGTRRSRAWVLGLALGVFGVVDGTLFLGSEGYLRDVLWNFRVPAEDPRTVRIQINAHQWSWEARYAGQDGAFGTKDDVVTWNDLRVPAGVPVWVQLVSTDVVHGFSLPAFRVKLDAIPGRVNQTWFQAAREGAWEAACYQHCGTSHYRMRGILTALSPEAYASWLHEAGRQAVQAYDPDDAAAHWGWVWRTP
;
A
#
# COMPACT_ATOMS: atom_id res chain seq x y z
N MET A 1 32.13 -0.58 -54.21
CA MET A 1 31.91 0.66 -53.44
C MET A 1 30.80 0.41 -52.44
N LEU A 2 31.16 0.28 -51.16
CA LEU A 2 30.40 0.68 -49.97
C LEU A 2 31.32 0.37 -48.78
N ALA A 3 31.70 1.42 -48.06
CA ALA A 3 32.78 1.42 -47.09
C ALA A 3 32.34 0.85 -45.73
N SER A 4 33.21 0.05 -45.12
CA SER A 4 33.12 -0.38 -43.72
C SER A 4 33.59 0.74 -42.80
N VAL A 5 32.75 1.18 -41.87
CA VAL A 5 33.13 2.10 -40.80
C VAL A 5 33.58 1.29 -39.59
N SER A 6 34.86 1.41 -39.23
CA SER A 6 35.45 0.86 -38.00
C SER A 6 35.24 1.83 -36.84
N ALA A 7 34.75 1.34 -35.71
CA ALA A 7 34.69 2.11 -34.46
C ALA A 7 36.06 2.10 -33.75
N PRO A 8 36.48 3.19 -33.09
CA PRO A 8 37.76 3.25 -32.40
C PRO A 8 37.69 2.57 -31.03
N SER A 9 38.76 1.84 -30.69
CA SER A 9 39.01 1.26 -29.37
C SER A 9 39.44 2.35 -28.39
N VAL A 10 38.73 2.46 -27.26
CA VAL A 10 39.16 3.30 -26.14
C VAL A 10 39.87 2.43 -25.12
N SER A 11 41.14 2.77 -24.89
CA SER A 11 42.06 2.17 -23.93
C SER A 11 41.60 2.46 -22.49
N ALA A 12 41.55 1.43 -21.66
CA ALA A 12 41.34 1.58 -20.22
C ALA A 12 42.67 1.96 -19.54
N ALA A 13 42.71 3.15 -18.93
CA ALA A 13 43.77 3.55 -18.01
C ALA A 13 43.40 3.20 -16.56
N PRO A 14 44.37 2.84 -15.69
CA PRO A 14 44.08 2.38 -14.33
C PRO A 14 43.80 3.57 -13.41
N LEU A 15 42.71 3.50 -12.64
CA LEU A 15 42.38 4.49 -11.62
C LEU A 15 43.23 4.24 -10.37
N GLY A 16 44.27 5.07 -10.23
CA GLY A 16 45.00 5.30 -8.99
C GLY A 16 44.18 6.09 -7.96
N THR A 17 44.61 5.95 -6.73
CA THR A 17 43.99 6.31 -5.45
C THR A 17 43.92 7.82 -5.16
N SER A 18 42.99 8.17 -4.25
CA SER A 18 42.87 9.40 -3.43
C SER A 18 42.18 10.63 -4.05
N GLY A 19 40.92 10.83 -3.62
CA GLY A 19 40.13 12.06 -3.69
C GLY A 19 39.45 12.33 -2.34
N PRO A 20 39.08 13.57 -2.00
CA PRO A 20 38.93 14.05 -0.62
C PRO A 20 37.68 13.50 0.07
N ALA A 21 37.77 13.38 1.39
CA ALA A 21 36.69 12.95 2.28
C ALA A 21 35.42 13.79 2.08
N GLN A 22 34.30 13.12 1.83
CA GLN A 22 32.95 13.69 1.85
C GLN A 22 32.62 14.20 3.26
N PRO A 23 32.32 15.50 3.46
CA PRO A 23 31.79 15.99 4.71
C PRO A 23 30.28 15.73 4.77
N GLY A 24 29.84 15.02 5.82
CA GLY A 24 28.41 14.78 6.07
C GLY A 24 27.97 13.34 5.91
N ALA A 25 28.62 12.41 6.61
CA ALA A 25 27.95 11.18 7.01
C ALA A 25 26.85 11.57 8.01
N SER A 26 25.67 11.88 7.49
CA SER A 26 24.43 11.91 8.25
C SER A 26 24.37 10.62 9.06
N THR A 27 24.24 10.75 10.37
CA THR A 27 24.11 9.65 11.31
C THR A 27 22.98 8.76 10.82
N ALA A 28 23.32 7.56 10.35
CA ALA A 28 22.36 6.51 10.10
C ALA A 28 21.46 6.36 11.35
N PRO A 29 20.14 6.12 11.20
CA PRO A 29 19.28 5.96 12.36
C PRO A 29 19.84 4.84 13.24
N PRO A 30 19.89 5.03 14.58
CA PRO A 30 20.34 3.98 15.49
C PRO A 30 19.51 2.73 15.22
N ASP A 31 20.17 1.60 14.98
CA ASP A 31 19.60 0.27 14.68
C ASP A 31 18.08 0.20 14.95
N ALA A 32 17.27 0.61 13.98
CA ALA A 32 15.82 0.81 14.13
C ALA A 32 15.04 -0.53 14.15
N GLN A 33 15.68 -1.56 14.69
CA GLN A 33 15.20 -2.92 14.83
C GLN A 33 15.25 -3.30 16.31
N ALA A 34 14.58 -2.51 17.16
CA ALA A 34 13.99 -3.11 18.36
C ALA A 34 13.14 -4.30 17.89
N PRO A 35 13.20 -5.47 18.56
CA PRO A 35 12.44 -6.64 18.14
C PRO A 35 10.96 -6.27 18.03
N LEU A 36 10.43 -6.30 16.81
CA LEU A 36 9.03 -6.05 16.51
C LEU A 36 8.20 -6.96 17.42
N ALA A 37 7.46 -6.37 18.36
CA ALA A 37 6.73 -7.10 19.40
C ALA A 37 5.56 -7.94 18.84
N VAL A 38 5.25 -7.81 17.55
CA VAL A 38 4.36 -8.73 16.86
C VAL A 38 5.18 -9.95 16.48
N ALA A 39 5.05 -11.01 17.27
CA ALA A 39 5.48 -12.34 16.85
C ALA A 39 4.98 -12.56 15.41
N PRO A 40 5.82 -13.02 14.47
CA PRO A 40 5.34 -13.35 13.15
C PRO A 40 4.12 -14.25 13.34
N VAL A 41 2.99 -13.89 12.70
CA VAL A 41 1.85 -14.79 12.67
C VAL A 41 2.34 -16.04 11.96
N ARG A 42 2.87 -16.99 12.73
CA ARG A 42 3.13 -18.36 12.32
C ARG A 42 1.77 -19.02 12.22
N GLY A 43 0.94 -18.51 11.31
CA GLY A 43 -0.29 -19.14 10.93
C GLY A 43 0.09 -20.47 10.28
N ALA A 44 -0.64 -21.53 10.61
CA ALA A 44 -0.73 -22.69 9.74
C ALA A 44 -0.92 -22.20 8.29
N TRP A 45 -0.46 -22.96 7.30
CA TRP A 45 -0.75 -22.65 5.90
C TRP A 45 -2.27 -22.54 5.70
N THR A 46 -2.81 -21.32 5.73
CA THR A 46 -4.22 -21.06 5.49
C THR A 46 -4.38 -20.31 4.17
N LEU A 47 -5.44 -20.66 3.44
CA LEU A 47 -5.91 -19.89 2.29
C LEU A 47 -6.84 -18.75 2.72
N SER A 48 -6.97 -18.50 4.02
CA SER A 48 -7.80 -17.44 4.56
C SER A 48 -7.10 -16.10 4.38
N LEU A 49 -7.90 -15.04 4.21
CA LEU A 49 -7.41 -13.69 4.33
C LEU A 49 -6.83 -13.46 5.74
N PRO A 50 -5.92 -12.48 5.91
CA PRO A 50 -5.54 -12.00 7.23
C PRO A 50 -6.76 -11.57 8.03
N GLU A 51 -6.65 -11.63 9.36
CA GLU A 51 -7.70 -11.13 10.23
C GLU A 51 -8.09 -9.70 9.88
N ASN A 52 -9.35 -9.36 10.13
CA ASN A 52 -9.85 -8.02 9.88
C ASN A 52 -9.88 -7.22 11.19
N ALA A 53 -9.05 -6.19 11.24
CA ALA A 53 -8.93 -5.27 12.37
C ALA A 53 -9.47 -3.87 12.06
N SER A 54 -9.98 -3.63 10.84
CA SER A 54 -10.50 -2.33 10.41
C SER A 54 -12.01 -2.24 10.57
N ALA A 55 -12.50 -1.08 11.00
CA ALA A 55 -13.93 -0.80 11.08
C ALA A 55 -14.65 -0.91 9.71
N HIS A 56 -13.90 -0.79 8.60
CA HIS A 56 -14.44 -0.83 7.24
C HIS A 56 -14.04 -2.07 6.44
N GLY A 57 -13.14 -2.92 6.98
CA GLY A 57 -12.59 -4.05 6.23
C GLY A 57 -13.65 -5.07 5.80
N GLY A 58 -14.77 -5.19 6.55
CA GLY A 58 -15.79 -6.20 6.29
C GLY A 58 -16.47 -6.06 4.92
N ARG A 59 -16.59 -4.84 4.40
CA ARG A 59 -17.14 -4.60 3.05
C ARG A 59 -16.19 -5.10 1.97
N ILE A 60 -14.88 -4.92 2.18
CA ILE A 60 -13.84 -5.39 1.27
C ILE A 60 -13.77 -6.92 1.31
N ASP A 61 -13.84 -7.52 2.51
CA ASP A 61 -13.89 -8.98 2.67
C ASP A 61 -15.10 -9.60 1.98
N ALA A 62 -16.28 -8.99 2.13
CA ALA A 62 -17.50 -9.45 1.48
C ALA A 62 -17.39 -9.39 -0.05
N LEU A 63 -16.82 -8.31 -0.59
CA LEU A 63 -16.57 -8.14 -2.02
C LEU A 63 -15.57 -9.17 -2.54
N LEU A 64 -14.45 -9.36 -1.85
CA LEU A 64 -13.46 -10.39 -2.23
C LEU A 64 -14.13 -11.76 -2.21
N ALA A 65 -14.88 -12.09 -1.17
CA ALA A 65 -15.54 -13.37 -1.05
C ALA A 65 -16.62 -13.59 -2.14
N SER A 66 -17.39 -12.55 -2.51
CA SER A 66 -18.36 -12.67 -3.59
C SER A 66 -17.69 -12.85 -4.95
N SER A 67 -16.63 -12.10 -5.25
CA SER A 67 -15.83 -12.26 -6.47
C SER A 67 -15.24 -13.66 -6.58
N HIS A 68 -14.61 -14.17 -5.51
CA HIS A 68 -14.04 -15.52 -5.53
C HIS A 68 -15.11 -16.60 -5.75
N ARG A 69 -16.29 -16.47 -5.13
CA ARG A 69 -17.41 -17.42 -5.37
C ARG A 69 -17.88 -17.39 -6.82
N PHE A 70 -17.97 -16.20 -7.41
CA PHE A 70 -18.35 -16.04 -8.81
C PHE A 70 -17.30 -16.66 -9.76
N GLU A 71 -16.02 -16.35 -9.55
CA GLU A 71 -14.91 -16.90 -10.33
C GLU A 71 -14.83 -18.42 -10.23
N LEU A 72 -15.02 -18.98 -9.03
CA LEU A 72 -15.06 -20.43 -8.81
C LEU A 72 -16.23 -21.08 -9.56
N ALA A 73 -17.40 -20.45 -9.56
CA ALA A 73 -18.56 -20.94 -10.31
C ALA A 73 -18.28 -20.94 -11.82
N LEU A 74 -17.71 -19.85 -12.35
CA LEU A 74 -17.33 -19.75 -13.76
C LEU A 74 -16.27 -20.80 -14.13
N ALA A 75 -15.24 -20.95 -13.29
CA ALA A 75 -14.21 -21.96 -13.47
C ALA A 75 -14.82 -23.37 -13.50
N ALA A 76 -15.74 -23.70 -12.59
CA ALA A 76 -16.42 -24.99 -12.57
C ALA A 76 -17.22 -25.25 -13.87
N VAL A 77 -17.91 -24.23 -14.40
CA VAL A 77 -18.60 -24.33 -15.69
C VAL A 77 -17.63 -24.59 -16.83
N MET A 78 -16.52 -23.84 -16.89
CA MET A 78 -15.51 -24.00 -17.94
C MET A 78 -14.80 -25.35 -17.88
N PHE A 79 -14.39 -25.79 -16.69
CA PHE A 79 -13.77 -27.12 -16.51
C PHE A 79 -14.77 -28.24 -16.79
N GLY A 80 -16.03 -28.09 -16.37
CA GLY A 80 -17.09 -29.04 -16.67
C GLY A 80 -17.32 -29.17 -18.19
N TRP A 81 -17.40 -28.05 -18.90
CA TRP A 81 -17.53 -28.03 -20.36
C TRP A 81 -16.32 -28.67 -21.06
N LEU A 82 -15.10 -28.34 -20.61
CA LEU A 82 -13.87 -28.95 -21.11
C LEU A 82 -13.89 -30.46 -20.89
N LEU A 83 -14.28 -30.93 -19.71
CA LEU A 83 -14.38 -32.35 -19.40
C LEU A 83 -15.40 -33.05 -20.31
N VAL A 84 -16.58 -32.45 -20.52
CA VAL A 84 -17.59 -32.94 -21.46
C VAL A 84 -17.00 -33.05 -22.86
N ALA A 85 -16.32 -32.02 -23.35
CA ALA A 85 -15.69 -32.04 -24.66
C ALA A 85 -14.65 -33.16 -24.78
N VAL A 86 -13.75 -33.28 -23.80
CA VAL A 86 -12.73 -34.35 -23.76
C VAL A 86 -13.39 -35.72 -23.78
N VAL A 87 -14.36 -35.99 -22.91
CA VAL A 87 -15.04 -37.30 -22.84
C VAL A 87 -15.83 -37.60 -24.10
N ARG A 88 -16.56 -36.62 -24.63
CA ARG A 88 -17.44 -36.77 -25.81
C ARG A 88 -16.66 -36.98 -27.11
N PHE A 89 -15.46 -36.42 -27.21
CA PHE A 89 -14.64 -36.43 -28.43
C PHE A 89 -13.33 -37.23 -28.30
N ARG A 90 -13.07 -37.94 -27.19
CA ARG A 90 -11.82 -38.71 -26.95
C ARG A 90 -11.42 -39.71 -28.04
N ASN A 91 -12.39 -40.23 -28.80
CA ASN A 91 -12.15 -41.22 -29.85
C ASN A 91 -12.36 -40.65 -31.27
N ALA A 92 -12.46 -39.32 -31.41
CA ALA A 92 -12.67 -38.68 -32.70
C ALA A 92 -11.45 -38.87 -33.60
N ARG A 93 -11.63 -39.52 -34.77
CA ARG A 93 -10.54 -39.85 -35.71
C ARG A 93 -10.31 -38.78 -36.80
N ARG A 94 -11.24 -37.87 -37.00
CA ARG A 94 -11.12 -36.71 -37.92
C ARG A 94 -11.75 -35.49 -37.26
N VAL A 95 -11.02 -34.38 -37.28
CA VAL A 95 -11.48 -33.08 -36.81
C VAL A 95 -11.51 -32.16 -38.02
N SER A 96 -12.70 -31.68 -38.37
CA SER A 96 -12.86 -30.61 -39.36
C SER A 96 -13.64 -29.48 -38.70
N PRO A 97 -13.10 -28.25 -38.62
CA PRO A 97 -13.86 -27.10 -38.15
C PRO A 97 -15.05 -26.89 -39.09
N ASP A 98 -16.26 -26.86 -38.55
CA ASP A 98 -17.48 -26.62 -39.33
C ASP A 98 -17.63 -25.14 -39.74
N GLY A 99 -16.81 -24.24 -39.17
CA GLY A 99 -16.78 -22.81 -39.47
C GLY A 99 -18.05 -22.05 -39.09
N GLY A 100 -19.05 -22.73 -38.52
CA GLY A 100 -20.37 -22.21 -38.20
C GLY A 100 -21.20 -21.77 -39.42
N THR A 101 -22.51 -21.69 -39.25
CA THR A 101 -23.44 -21.11 -40.23
C THR A 101 -23.51 -19.59 -40.09
N ARG A 102 -24.05 -18.86 -41.08
CA ARG A 102 -24.31 -17.41 -40.95
C ARG A 102 -25.16 -17.09 -39.71
N ARG A 103 -26.14 -17.95 -39.40
CA ARG A 103 -26.99 -17.83 -38.21
C ARG A 103 -26.18 -18.01 -36.93
N SER A 104 -25.30 -19.01 -36.84
CA SER A 104 -24.49 -19.21 -35.62
C SER A 104 -23.51 -18.07 -35.40
N ARG A 105 -22.87 -17.56 -36.46
CA ARG A 105 -21.99 -16.38 -36.37
C ARG A 105 -22.75 -15.13 -35.89
N ALA A 106 -23.97 -14.91 -36.40
CA ALA A 106 -24.81 -13.80 -35.94
C ALA A 106 -25.20 -13.94 -34.45
N TRP A 107 -25.53 -15.15 -33.99
CA TRP A 107 -25.80 -15.42 -32.57
C TRP A 107 -24.59 -15.16 -31.68
N VAL A 108 -23.41 -15.65 -32.08
CA VAL A 108 -22.16 -15.44 -31.33
C VAL A 108 -21.83 -13.95 -31.27
N LEU A 109 -21.97 -13.21 -32.38
CA LEU A 109 -21.76 -11.77 -32.39
C LEU A 109 -22.77 -11.04 -31.49
N GLY A 110 -24.05 -11.42 -31.53
CA GLY A 110 -25.07 -10.84 -30.67
C GLY A 110 -24.82 -11.10 -29.18
N LEU A 111 -24.40 -12.32 -28.83
CA LEU A 111 -23.99 -12.65 -27.46
C LEU A 111 -22.75 -11.86 -27.04
N ALA A 112 -21.73 -11.76 -27.90
CA ALA A 112 -20.51 -11.01 -27.60
C ALA A 112 -20.81 -9.52 -27.40
N LEU A 113 -21.61 -8.91 -28.28
CA LEU A 113 -22.04 -7.52 -28.14
C LEU A 113 -22.94 -7.32 -26.91
N GLY A 114 -23.77 -8.29 -26.57
CA GLY A 114 -24.60 -8.27 -25.36
C GLY A 114 -23.76 -8.32 -24.09
N VAL A 115 -22.79 -9.25 -24.02
CA VAL A 115 -21.83 -9.33 -22.91
C VAL A 115 -21.03 -8.04 -22.82
N PHE A 116 -20.51 -7.53 -23.93
CA PHE A 116 -19.76 -6.27 -23.95
C PHE A 116 -20.61 -5.08 -23.47
N GLY A 117 -21.81 -4.92 -24.01
CA GLY A 117 -22.71 -3.83 -23.64
C GLY A 117 -23.14 -3.88 -22.18
N VAL A 118 -23.36 -5.08 -21.64
CA VAL A 118 -23.79 -5.25 -20.24
C VAL A 118 -22.60 -5.23 -19.29
N VAL A 119 -21.62 -6.12 -19.45
CA VAL A 119 -20.48 -6.27 -18.54
C VAL A 119 -19.53 -5.09 -18.68
N ASP A 120 -18.92 -4.88 -19.85
CA ASP A 120 -17.97 -3.78 -20.05
C ASP A 120 -18.66 -2.42 -19.92
N GLY A 121 -19.89 -2.29 -20.39
CA GLY A 121 -20.68 -1.06 -20.22
C GLY A 121 -20.96 -0.72 -18.75
N THR A 122 -21.38 -1.70 -17.93
CA THR A 122 -21.58 -1.46 -16.49
C THR A 122 -20.27 -1.22 -15.75
N LEU A 123 -19.20 -1.94 -16.09
CA LEU A 123 -17.87 -1.71 -15.54
C LEU A 123 -17.35 -0.31 -15.87
N PHE A 124 -17.54 0.15 -17.11
CA PHE A 124 -17.15 1.48 -17.54
C PHE A 124 -17.92 2.56 -16.77
N LEU A 125 -19.25 2.49 -16.75
CA LEU A 125 -20.07 3.46 -16.01
C LEU A 125 -19.78 3.44 -14.50
N GLY A 126 -19.57 2.25 -13.93
CA GLY A 126 -19.19 2.10 -12.52
C GLY A 126 -17.82 2.67 -12.22
N SER A 127 -16.86 2.50 -13.13
CA SER A 127 -15.49 3.01 -13.01
C SER A 127 -15.46 4.53 -13.13
N GLU A 128 -16.19 5.12 -14.08
CA GLU A 128 -16.37 6.57 -14.18
C GLU A 128 -17.00 7.15 -12.90
N GLY A 129 -18.03 6.48 -12.36
CA GLY A 129 -18.63 6.82 -11.07
C GLY A 129 -17.62 6.76 -9.92
N TYR A 130 -16.84 5.69 -9.83
CA TYR A 130 -15.80 5.53 -8.80
C TYR A 130 -14.72 6.61 -8.90
N LEU A 131 -14.24 6.91 -10.11
CA LEU A 131 -13.25 7.96 -10.34
C LEU A 131 -13.77 9.30 -9.83
N ARG A 132 -15.00 9.66 -10.20
CA ARG A 132 -15.63 10.91 -9.76
C ARG A 132 -15.90 10.93 -8.26
N ASP A 133 -16.56 9.92 -7.72
CA ASP A 133 -17.17 9.98 -6.39
C ASP A 133 -16.23 9.53 -5.27
N VAL A 134 -15.18 8.77 -5.61
CA VAL A 134 -14.23 8.20 -4.63
C VAL A 134 -12.81 8.67 -4.88
N LEU A 135 -12.26 8.48 -6.08
CA LEU A 135 -10.85 8.78 -6.32
C LEU A 135 -10.58 10.29 -6.29
N TRP A 136 -11.34 11.06 -7.07
CA TRP A 136 -11.21 12.52 -7.14
C TRP A 136 -11.89 13.25 -6.00
N ASN A 137 -12.91 12.63 -5.39
CA ASN A 137 -13.62 13.15 -4.22
C ASN A 137 -13.34 12.30 -2.97
N PHE A 138 -12.07 11.99 -2.72
CA PHE A 138 -11.66 11.15 -1.59
C PHE A 138 -12.08 11.78 -0.26
N ARG A 139 -13.17 11.26 0.32
CA ARG A 139 -13.69 11.74 1.61
C ARG A 139 -12.81 11.23 2.74
N VAL A 140 -12.18 12.17 3.41
CA VAL A 140 -11.49 11.97 4.67
C VAL A 140 -12.44 12.33 5.83
N PRO A 141 -12.28 11.72 7.01
CA PRO A 141 -13.09 12.02 8.19
C PRO A 141 -12.65 13.35 8.84
N ALA A 142 -12.41 14.41 8.05
CA ALA A 142 -11.94 15.70 8.54
C ALA A 142 -12.97 16.41 9.44
N GLU A 143 -14.25 16.10 9.28
CA GLU A 143 -15.33 16.67 10.09
C GLU A 143 -15.46 16.02 11.48
N ASP A 144 -14.89 14.82 11.69
CA ASP A 144 -14.87 14.20 13.03
C ASP A 144 -13.75 14.85 13.85
N PRO A 145 -14.08 15.60 14.93
CA PRO A 145 -13.08 16.32 15.73
C PRO A 145 -12.14 15.36 16.48
N ARG A 146 -12.46 14.06 16.55
CA ARG A 146 -11.61 13.05 17.15
C ARG A 146 -10.54 12.53 16.19
N THR A 147 -10.64 12.85 14.89
CA THR A 147 -9.73 12.31 13.87
C THR A 147 -8.29 12.65 14.20
N VAL A 148 -7.48 11.60 14.37
CA VAL A 148 -6.04 11.73 14.59
C VAL A 148 -5.35 11.92 13.24
N ARG A 149 -4.45 12.89 13.18
CA ARG A 149 -3.63 13.17 12.01
C ARG A 149 -2.21 12.65 12.22
N ILE A 150 -1.67 11.95 11.23
CA ILE A 150 -0.30 11.42 11.27
C ILE A 150 0.39 11.72 9.94
N GLN A 151 1.61 12.23 10.01
CA GLN A 151 2.51 12.32 8.86
C GLN A 151 3.45 11.11 8.88
N ILE A 152 3.61 10.43 7.75
CA ILE A 152 4.54 9.30 7.61
C ILE A 152 5.52 9.62 6.50
N ASN A 153 6.80 9.62 6.83
CA ASN A 153 7.90 9.68 5.89
C ASN A 153 8.50 8.28 5.71
N ALA A 154 8.56 7.83 4.47
CA ALA A 154 9.12 6.53 4.11
C ALA A 154 10.57 6.69 3.69
N HIS A 155 11.43 5.88 4.30
CA HIS A 155 12.86 5.82 4.05
C HIS A 155 13.28 4.38 3.71
N GLN A 156 14.38 4.19 3.00
CA GLN A 156 15.08 2.92 2.94
C GLN A 156 15.73 2.63 4.30
N TRP A 157 15.24 1.69 5.12
CA TRP A 157 14.08 0.81 5.00
C TRP A 157 13.26 0.85 6.29
N SER A 158 12.63 1.99 6.54
CA SER A 158 11.90 2.29 7.77
C SER A 158 10.76 3.28 7.55
N TRP A 159 9.79 3.22 8.46
CA TRP A 159 8.69 4.17 8.54
C TRP A 159 8.98 5.16 9.66
N GLU A 160 9.02 6.44 9.34
CA GLU A 160 9.13 7.51 10.31
C GLU A 160 7.76 8.20 10.43
N ALA A 161 7.11 8.06 11.58
CA ALA A 161 5.79 8.64 11.82
C ALA A 161 5.93 9.87 12.72
N ARG A 162 5.16 10.91 12.42
CA ARG A 162 5.06 12.13 13.19
C ARG A 162 3.63 12.39 13.60
N TYR A 163 3.48 12.77 14.87
CA TYR A 163 2.22 13.13 15.51
C TYR A 163 2.32 14.58 15.96
N ALA A 164 1.27 15.35 15.68
CA ALA A 164 1.10 16.66 16.31
C ALA A 164 1.01 16.47 17.83
N GLY A 165 1.68 17.34 18.58
CA GLY A 165 1.66 17.31 20.04
C GLY A 165 0.36 17.82 20.64
N GLN A 166 0.42 18.39 21.84
CA GLN A 166 -0.77 18.87 22.56
C GLN A 166 -1.34 20.15 21.93
N ASP A 167 -0.51 20.91 21.20
CA ASP A 167 -0.95 22.10 20.49
C ASP A 167 -1.76 21.79 19.21
N GLY A 168 -1.74 20.53 18.76
CA GLY A 168 -2.44 20.07 17.56
C GLY A 168 -1.86 20.62 16.25
N ALA A 169 -0.67 21.20 16.27
CA ALA A 169 0.04 21.67 15.09
C ALA A 169 1.18 20.70 14.72
N PHE A 170 1.59 20.72 13.45
CA PHE A 170 2.80 20.02 12.99
C PHE A 170 3.92 21.04 12.80
N GLY A 171 5.17 20.60 12.98
CA GLY A 171 6.36 21.45 12.87
C GLY A 171 6.65 22.23 14.15
N THR A 172 6.14 21.77 15.29
CA THR A 172 6.32 22.38 16.61
C THR A 172 7.20 21.51 17.51
N LYS A 173 7.63 22.07 18.64
CA LYS A 173 8.63 21.42 19.51
C LYS A 173 8.12 20.17 20.23
N ASP A 174 6.80 20.01 20.30
CA ASP A 174 6.11 18.89 20.94
C ASP A 174 5.70 17.80 19.95
N ASP A 175 6.07 17.92 18.67
CA ASP A 175 5.89 16.87 17.66
C ASP A 175 6.55 15.56 18.14
N VAL A 176 5.75 14.50 18.21
CA VAL A 176 6.26 13.17 18.57
C VAL A 176 6.68 12.47 17.29
N VAL A 177 7.93 12.01 17.24
CA VAL A 177 8.47 11.24 16.12
C VAL A 177 8.78 9.82 16.57
N THR A 178 8.29 8.83 15.81
CA THR A 178 8.54 7.41 16.06
C THR A 178 9.06 6.70 14.81
N TRP A 179 9.92 5.71 15.01
CA TRP A 179 10.47 4.89 13.93
C TRP A 179 9.93 3.47 14.05
N ASN A 180 9.32 2.96 12.98
CA ASN A 180 8.75 1.62 12.87
C ASN A 180 7.72 1.24 13.98
N ASP A 181 7.24 2.20 14.77
CA ASP A 181 6.22 2.04 15.81
C ASP A 181 5.14 3.12 15.62
N LEU A 182 4.02 2.73 15.02
CA LEU A 182 2.86 3.57 14.85
C LEU A 182 1.87 3.28 15.96
N ARG A 183 1.48 4.30 16.72
CA ARG A 183 0.44 4.19 17.74
C ARG A 183 -0.79 4.95 17.32
N VAL A 184 -1.97 4.36 17.55
CA VAL A 184 -3.25 4.95 17.17
C VAL A 184 -4.32 4.64 18.23
N PRO A 185 -5.37 5.47 18.38
CA PRO A 185 -6.51 5.13 19.21
C PRO A 185 -7.46 4.17 18.51
N ALA A 186 -7.89 3.11 19.21
CA ALA A 186 -8.95 2.22 18.77
C ALA A 186 -10.30 2.96 18.71
N GLY A 187 -11.12 2.65 17.71
CA GLY A 187 -12.44 3.24 17.52
C GLY A 187 -12.44 4.69 17.03
N VAL A 188 -11.28 5.26 16.71
CA VAL A 188 -11.14 6.65 16.25
C VAL A 188 -10.56 6.69 14.83
N PRO A 189 -11.07 7.53 13.92
CA PRO A 189 -10.49 7.66 12.59
C PRO A 189 -9.06 8.22 12.64
N VAL A 190 -8.18 7.63 11.84
CA VAL A 190 -6.78 8.02 11.68
C VAL A 190 -6.57 8.44 10.24
N TRP A 191 -6.29 9.71 10.02
CA TRP A 191 -5.95 10.28 8.73
C TRP A 191 -4.45 10.40 8.59
N VAL A 192 -3.92 9.72 7.56
CA VAL A 192 -2.49 9.64 7.28
C VAL A 192 -2.17 10.47 6.04
N GLN A 193 -1.11 11.25 6.13
CA GLN A 193 -0.39 11.78 4.97
C GLN A 193 0.94 11.06 4.84
N LEU A 194 1.27 10.67 3.63
CA LEU A 194 2.40 9.80 3.33
C LEU A 194 3.26 10.41 2.23
N VAL A 195 4.56 10.47 2.47
CA VAL A 195 5.61 10.93 1.54
C VAL A 195 6.77 9.96 1.60
N SER A 196 7.62 9.96 0.57
CA SER A 196 8.97 9.39 0.67
C SER A 196 10.02 10.44 0.35
N THR A 197 11.19 10.32 0.97
CA THR A 197 12.36 11.16 0.73
C THR A 197 13.37 10.55 -0.23
N ASP A 198 13.26 9.26 -0.57
CA ASP A 198 14.23 8.55 -1.41
C ASP A 198 13.61 7.90 -2.64
N VAL A 199 12.98 6.73 -2.50
CA VAL A 199 12.41 5.91 -3.58
C VAL A 199 10.91 5.71 -3.37
N VAL A 200 10.23 5.08 -4.32
CA VAL A 200 8.83 4.72 -4.09
C VAL A 200 8.75 3.59 -3.06
N HIS A 201 7.94 3.79 -2.03
CA HIS A 201 7.54 2.75 -1.07
C HIS A 201 6.03 2.54 -1.13
N GLY A 202 5.55 1.46 -0.53
CA GLY A 202 4.12 1.17 -0.44
C GLY A 202 3.76 0.89 1.00
N PHE A 203 3.04 1.79 1.66
CA PHE A 203 2.58 1.59 3.03
C PHE A 203 1.37 0.68 3.03
N SER A 204 1.47 -0.52 3.64
CA SER A 204 0.35 -1.45 3.79
C SER A 204 0.06 -1.75 5.25
N LEU A 205 -1.23 -1.75 5.57
CA LEU A 205 -1.80 -2.37 6.77
C LEU A 205 -2.70 -3.53 6.33
N PRO A 206 -2.18 -4.76 6.22
CA PRO A 206 -2.94 -5.89 5.66
C PRO A 206 -4.22 -6.21 6.44
N ALA A 207 -4.18 -6.15 7.77
CA ALA A 207 -5.36 -6.38 8.61
C ALA A 207 -6.43 -5.28 8.46
N PHE A 208 -6.07 -4.15 7.86
CA PHE A 208 -6.94 -2.99 7.69
C PHE A 208 -7.43 -2.81 6.25
N ARG A 209 -6.84 -3.55 5.31
CA ARG A 209 -7.07 -3.42 3.85
C ARG A 209 -6.76 -2.02 3.33
N VAL A 210 -5.76 -1.39 3.94
CA VAL A 210 -5.23 -0.10 3.51
C VAL A 210 -3.88 -0.31 2.83
N LYS A 211 -3.76 0.33 1.68
CA LYS A 211 -2.53 0.43 0.88
C LYS A 211 -2.47 1.83 0.29
N LEU A 212 -1.30 2.45 0.39
CA LEU A 212 -1.01 3.74 -0.23
C LEU A 212 0.46 3.82 -0.60
N ASP A 213 0.77 4.27 -1.81
CA ASP A 213 2.15 4.50 -2.23
C ASP A 213 2.70 5.78 -1.60
N ALA A 214 3.91 5.71 -1.07
CA ALA A 214 4.73 6.85 -0.71
C ALA A 214 5.59 7.22 -1.92
N ILE A 215 5.34 8.38 -2.53
CA ILE A 215 5.98 8.78 -3.79
C ILE A 215 6.83 10.02 -3.52
N PRO A 216 8.13 10.02 -3.87
CA PRO A 216 8.96 11.22 -3.74
C PRO A 216 8.35 12.43 -4.44
N GLY A 217 8.31 13.56 -3.74
CA GLY A 217 7.76 14.82 -4.26
C GLY A 217 6.23 14.94 -4.23
N ARG A 218 5.49 13.94 -3.73
CA ARG A 218 4.02 13.98 -3.64
C ARG A 218 3.53 13.59 -2.26
N VAL A 219 2.69 14.45 -1.67
CA VAL A 219 1.92 14.11 -0.46
C VAL A 219 0.70 13.32 -0.89
N ASN A 220 0.70 12.02 -0.57
CA ASN A 220 -0.46 11.16 -0.71
C ASN A 220 -1.19 11.05 0.63
N GLN A 221 -2.45 10.64 0.60
CA GLN A 221 -3.25 10.52 1.82
C GLN A 221 -4.19 9.32 1.79
N THR A 222 -4.44 8.77 2.97
CA THR A 222 -5.44 7.72 3.20
C THR A 222 -5.94 7.83 4.64
N TRP A 223 -6.95 7.05 5.00
CA TRP A 223 -7.40 6.97 6.38
C TRP A 223 -7.88 5.57 6.71
N PHE A 224 -7.86 5.24 8.00
CA PHE A 224 -8.39 3.99 8.52
C PHE A 224 -8.92 4.19 9.94
N GLN A 225 -9.58 3.17 10.48
CA GLN A 225 -10.05 3.16 11.86
C GLN A 225 -9.85 1.75 12.40
N ALA A 226 -9.08 1.62 13.47
CA ALA A 226 -8.93 0.35 14.17
C ALA A 226 -10.25 0.01 14.87
N ALA A 227 -10.80 -1.18 14.62
CA ALA A 227 -12.04 -1.63 15.22
C ALA A 227 -11.88 -2.01 16.70
N ARG A 228 -10.65 -2.38 17.10
CA ARG A 228 -10.31 -2.82 18.45
C ARG A 228 -8.85 -2.56 18.76
N GLU A 229 -8.50 -2.66 20.04
CA GLU A 229 -7.13 -2.65 20.51
C GLU A 229 -6.35 -3.88 20.02
N GLY A 230 -5.04 -3.72 19.83
CA GLY A 230 -4.15 -4.78 19.34
C GLY A 230 -2.93 -4.23 18.62
N ALA A 231 -2.11 -5.13 18.08
CA ALA A 231 -0.92 -4.77 17.33
C ALA A 231 -0.85 -5.56 16.01
N TRP A 232 -0.56 -4.86 14.92
CA TRP A 232 -0.49 -5.40 13.56
C TRP A 232 0.74 -4.91 12.84
N GLU A 233 1.12 -5.60 11.78
CA GLU A 233 2.24 -5.19 10.96
C GLU A 233 1.86 -4.05 9.99
N ALA A 234 2.75 -3.06 9.91
CA ALA A 234 2.84 -2.11 8.81
C ALA A 234 3.99 -2.54 7.89
N ALA A 235 3.67 -3.00 6.68
CA ALA A 235 4.63 -3.58 5.75
C ALA A 235 4.85 -2.69 4.53
N CYS A 236 6.05 -2.76 3.96
CA CYS A 236 6.29 -2.23 2.62
C CYS A 236 5.78 -3.22 1.56
N TYR A 237 4.87 -2.79 0.67
CA TYR A 237 4.34 -3.63 -0.44
C TYR A 237 4.90 -3.26 -1.82
N GLN A 238 5.67 -2.19 -1.94
CA GLN A 238 6.29 -1.76 -3.19
C GLN A 238 7.80 -1.94 -3.11
N HIS A 239 8.39 -2.57 -4.12
CA HIS A 239 9.82 -2.88 -4.11
C HIS A 239 10.68 -1.62 -4.01
N CYS A 240 11.34 -1.44 -2.85
CA CYS A 240 12.12 -0.26 -2.50
C CYS A 240 13.62 -0.56 -2.29
N GLY A 241 14.13 -1.64 -2.89
CA GLY A 241 15.55 -2.01 -2.85
C GLY A 241 15.86 -3.29 -2.06
N THR A 242 17.14 -3.51 -1.78
CA THR A 242 17.67 -4.80 -1.31
C THR A 242 17.11 -5.29 0.03
N SER A 243 16.70 -4.38 0.91
CA SER A 243 16.08 -4.74 2.20
C SER A 243 14.58 -4.48 2.23
N HIS A 244 13.92 -4.42 1.07
CA HIS A 244 12.47 -4.22 0.96
C HIS A 244 11.66 -5.15 1.89
N TYR A 245 11.99 -6.45 1.91
CA TYR A 245 11.30 -7.44 2.75
C TYR A 245 11.51 -7.24 4.27
N ARG A 246 12.51 -6.45 4.68
CA ARG A 246 12.78 -6.12 6.09
C ARG A 246 12.08 -4.84 6.53
N MET A 247 11.57 -4.04 5.60
CA MET A 247 10.90 -2.77 5.88
C MET A 247 9.52 -3.01 6.51
N ARG A 248 9.53 -3.17 7.83
CA ARG A 248 8.36 -3.51 8.64
C ARG A 248 8.31 -2.59 9.85
N GLY A 249 7.11 -2.18 10.23
CA GLY A 249 6.79 -1.51 11.48
C GLY A 249 5.62 -2.19 12.17
N ILE A 250 5.32 -1.75 13.38
CA ILE A 250 4.14 -2.19 14.13
C ILE A 250 3.16 -1.02 14.21
N LEU A 251 1.89 -1.30 13.91
CA LEU A 251 0.78 -0.45 14.27
C LEU A 251 0.11 -1.00 15.54
N THR A 252 0.17 -0.25 16.63
CA THR A 252 -0.46 -0.55 17.90
C THR A 252 -1.70 0.31 18.09
N ALA A 253 -2.88 -0.30 18.10
CA ALA A 253 -4.11 0.36 18.51
C ALA A 253 -4.26 0.26 20.03
N LEU A 254 -4.27 1.41 20.69
CA LEU A 254 -4.43 1.57 22.13
C LEU A 254 -5.87 1.98 22.45
N SER A 255 -6.29 1.83 23.71
CA SER A 255 -7.49 2.53 24.19
C SER A 255 -7.32 4.05 23.98
N PRO A 256 -8.40 4.82 23.74
CA PRO A 256 -8.30 6.27 23.59
C PRO A 256 -7.57 6.97 24.75
N GLU A 257 -7.79 6.50 25.99
CA GLU A 257 -7.16 7.04 27.20
C GLU A 257 -5.66 6.72 27.25
N ALA A 258 -5.29 5.49 26.89
CA ALA A 258 -3.90 5.07 26.82
C ALA A 258 -3.15 5.81 25.69
N TYR A 259 -3.81 6.03 24.55
CA TYR A 259 -3.26 6.83 23.46
C TYR A 259 -3.04 8.29 23.89
N ALA A 260 -4.02 8.93 24.52
CA ALA A 260 -3.90 10.29 25.02
C ALA A 260 -2.77 10.43 26.06
N SER A 261 -2.66 9.46 26.98
CA SER A 261 -1.60 9.41 27.99
C SER A 261 -0.21 9.26 27.35
N TRP A 262 -0.10 8.37 26.37
CA TRP A 262 1.14 8.18 25.61
C TRP A 262 1.53 9.46 24.86
N LEU A 263 0.60 10.08 24.12
CA LEU A 263 0.88 11.28 23.32
C LEU A 263 1.29 12.45 24.22
N HIS A 264 0.62 12.62 25.36
CA HIS A 264 0.98 13.63 26.36
C HIS A 264 2.41 13.43 26.86
N GLU A 265 2.77 12.21 27.27
CA GLU A 265 4.11 11.91 27.79
C GLU A 265 5.20 12.06 26.71
N ALA A 266 4.96 11.48 25.54
CA ALA A 266 5.90 11.54 24.44
C ALA A 266 6.11 12.99 23.95
N GLY A 267 5.06 13.82 23.95
CA GLY A 267 5.17 15.24 23.63
C GLY A 267 6.04 16.01 24.63
N ARG A 268 5.92 15.72 25.94
CA ARG A 268 6.82 16.34 26.95
C ARG A 268 8.28 15.96 26.71
N GLN A 269 8.54 14.71 26.35
CA GLN A 269 9.88 14.22 26.03
C GLN A 269 10.41 14.86 24.75
N ALA A 270 9.57 15.02 23.72
CA ALA A 270 9.92 15.71 22.48
C ALA A 270 10.37 17.14 22.73
N VAL A 271 9.64 17.90 23.57
CA VAL A 271 10.03 19.28 23.94
C VAL A 271 11.40 19.32 24.64
N GLN A 272 11.69 18.34 25.49
CA GLN A 272 12.98 18.25 26.19
C GLN A 272 14.13 17.87 25.27
N ALA A 273 13.86 17.02 24.27
CA ALA A 273 14.83 16.56 23.29
C ALA A 273 14.96 17.50 22.08
N TYR A 274 14.13 18.54 21.99
CA TYR A 274 14.10 19.45 20.85
C TYR A 274 15.43 20.21 20.71
N ASP A 275 16.09 20.00 19.57
CA ASP A 275 17.29 20.72 19.18
C ASP A 275 16.98 21.57 17.93
N PRO A 276 16.97 22.92 18.02
CA PRO A 276 16.69 23.79 16.89
C PRO A 276 17.66 23.62 15.71
N ASP A 277 18.87 23.11 15.96
CA ASP A 277 19.92 22.97 14.95
C ASP A 277 19.90 21.61 14.24
N ASP A 278 19.09 20.64 14.70
CA ASP A 278 18.92 19.35 14.04
C ASP A 278 17.95 19.43 12.84
N ALA A 279 18.50 19.84 11.71
CA ALA A 279 17.75 19.92 10.46
C ALA A 279 17.19 18.56 9.99
N ALA A 280 17.80 17.44 10.38
CA ALA A 280 17.35 16.11 9.96
C ALA A 280 16.09 15.68 10.73
N ALA A 281 16.01 16.01 12.02
CA ALA A 281 14.81 15.81 12.83
C ALA A 281 13.63 16.71 12.39
N HIS A 282 13.91 17.84 11.76
CA HIS A 282 12.92 18.83 11.33
C HIS A 282 12.34 18.62 9.93
N TRP A 283 12.08 17.37 9.54
CA TRP A 283 11.33 17.07 8.31
C TRP A 283 9.84 17.44 8.44
N GLY A 284 9.02 17.14 7.45
CA GLY A 284 7.56 17.33 7.49
C GLY A 284 7.05 18.27 6.41
N TRP A 285 5.75 18.53 6.43
CA TRP A 285 5.10 19.43 5.48
C TRP A 285 3.88 20.10 6.10
N VAL A 286 3.42 21.18 5.49
CA VAL A 286 2.15 21.78 5.86
C VAL A 286 1.02 20.79 5.57
N TRP A 287 0.22 20.48 6.58
CA TRP A 287 -0.91 19.56 6.46
C TRP A 287 -1.85 19.97 5.32
N ARG A 288 -2.09 19.05 4.38
CA ARG A 288 -2.97 19.32 3.21
C ARG A 288 -4.39 18.86 3.46
N THR A 289 -5.37 19.76 3.41
CA THR A 289 -6.78 19.35 3.33
C THR A 289 -7.12 19.01 1.87
N PRO A 290 -8.06 18.08 1.60
CA PRO A 290 -8.58 17.84 0.25
C PRO A 290 -9.17 19.09 -0.38
#